data_AF-A0A353V7G9-F1
#
_entry.id   AF-A0A353V7G9-F1
#
_cell.length_a   1.000
_cell.length_b   1.000
_cell.length_c   1.000
_cell.angle_alpha   90.00
_cell.angle_beta   90.00
_cell.angle_gamma   90.00
#
_symmetry.space_group_name_H-M   'P 1'
#
loop_
_entity.id
_entity.type
_entity.pdbx_description
1 polymer ?
#
loop_
_entity_poly.entity_id
_entity_poly.type
_entity_poly.pdbx_seq_one_letter_code
_entity_poly.pdbx_strand_id
1 'polypeptide(L)' 'MRPPRWVHVRFPRGAMFGEPGNRAKQRAVLRDTLDALAAIREPGGSLALPYRWEAPPVMWRGTPLRESSSS' A
#
# COMPACT_ATOMS: atom_id res chain seq x y z
N MET A 1 -17.37 -17.20 -16.28
CA MET A 1 -16.48 -16.04 -16.03
C MET A 1 -15.43 -16.47 -15.01
N ARG A 2 -14.14 -16.17 -15.21
CA ARG A 2 -13.10 -16.47 -14.21
C ARG A 2 -12.77 -15.16 -13.48
N PRO A 3 -13.09 -15.04 -12.17
CA PRO A 3 -12.95 -13.76 -11.47
C PRO A 3 -11.48 -13.30 -11.42
N PRO A 4 -11.25 -11.97 -11.48
CA PRO A 4 -9.89 -11.42 -11.51
C PRO A 4 -9.17 -11.68 -10.18
N ARG A 5 -7.85 -11.86 -10.27
CA ARG A 5 -6.95 -11.89 -9.11
C ARG A 5 -6.45 -10.48 -8.85
N TRP A 6 -6.32 -10.10 -7.60
CA TRP A 6 -5.97 -8.73 -7.24
C TRP A 6 -5.17 -8.66 -5.95
N VAL A 7 -4.47 -7.56 -5.77
CA VAL A 7 -3.76 -7.24 -4.53
C VAL A 7 -4.27 -5.92 -3.98
N HIS A 8 -4.11 -5.70 -2.69
CA HIS A 8 -4.46 -4.43 -2.06
C HIS A 8 -3.39 -3.92 -1.12
N VAL A 9 -3.35 -2.59 -1.01
CA VAL A 9 -2.43 -1.81 -0.19
C VAL A 9 -3.23 -0.81 0.64
N ARG A 10 -2.76 -0.51 1.85
CA ARG A 10 -3.42 0.43 2.76
C ARG A 10 -2.88 1.86 2.58
N PHE A 11 -2.87 2.33 1.34
CA PHE A 11 -2.44 3.68 1.02
C PHE A 11 -3.63 4.64 0.97
N PRO A 12 -3.46 5.89 1.43
CA PRO A 12 -4.52 6.89 1.40
C PRO A 12 -4.92 7.22 -0.03
N ARG A 13 -6.21 7.56 -0.22
CA ARG A 13 -6.77 8.14 -1.45
C ARG A 13 -6.50 7.31 -2.72
N GLY A 14 -6.41 5.97 -2.60
CA GLY A 14 -6.20 5.09 -3.75
C GLY A 14 -4.83 5.22 -4.41
N ALA A 15 -3.82 5.75 -3.71
CA ALA A 15 -2.46 5.88 -4.22
C ALA A 15 -1.77 4.52 -4.34
N MET A 16 -2.04 3.76 -5.40
CA MET A 16 -1.67 2.34 -5.55
C MET A 16 -0.18 2.02 -5.36
N PHE A 17 0.73 2.96 -5.63
CA PHE A 17 2.18 2.74 -5.55
C PHE A 17 2.88 3.42 -4.36
N GLY A 18 2.12 4.00 -3.42
CA GLY A 18 2.67 4.69 -2.25
C GLY A 18 3.02 6.16 -2.53
N GLU A 19 3.95 6.71 -1.75
CA GLU A 19 4.21 8.16 -1.75
C GLU A 19 4.91 8.63 -3.03
N PRO A 20 4.66 9.89 -3.44
CA PRO A 20 5.46 10.53 -4.47
C PRO A 20 6.96 10.54 -4.12
N GLY A 21 7.80 10.27 -5.10
CA GLY A 21 9.26 10.29 -4.94
C GLY A 21 9.87 9.02 -4.33
N ASN A 22 9.09 8.15 -3.68
CA ASN A 22 9.60 6.89 -3.12
C ASN A 22 9.74 5.78 -4.18
N ARG A 23 10.68 5.97 -5.12
CA ARG A 23 10.90 5.05 -6.25
C ARG A 23 11.19 3.61 -5.82
N ALA A 24 11.85 3.43 -4.67
CA ALA A 24 12.15 2.11 -4.13
C ALA A 24 10.86 1.36 -3.75
N LYS A 25 9.97 2.00 -2.97
CA LYS A 25 8.66 1.42 -2.61
C LYS A 25 7.79 1.16 -3.83
N GLN A 26 7.73 2.12 -4.76
CA GLN A 26 6.93 1.98 -5.99
C GLN A 26 7.34 0.73 -6.79
N ARG A 27 8.65 0.49 -6.95
CA ARG A 27 9.17 -0.70 -7.62
C ARG A 27 8.88 -1.99 -6.84
N ALA A 28 9.00 -1.95 -5.52
CA ALA A 28 8.72 -3.09 -4.66
C ALA A 28 7.24 -3.50 -4.75
N VAL A 29 6.32 -2.55 -4.66
CA VAL A 29 4.87 -2.79 -4.85
C VAL A 29 4.58 -3.44 -6.19
N LEU A 30 5.19 -2.93 -7.28
CA LEU A 30 5.01 -3.50 -8.61
C LEU A 30 5.55 -4.93 -8.71
N ARG A 31 6.72 -5.20 -8.11
CA ARG A 31 7.33 -6.53 -8.06
C ARG A 31 6.42 -7.53 -7.36
N ASP A 32 6.00 -7.21 -6.14
CA ASP A 32 5.15 -8.11 -5.35
C ASP A 32 3.78 -8.33 -5.99
N THR A 33 3.25 -7.33 -6.71
CA THR A 33 2.02 -7.49 -7.48
C THR A 33 2.18 -8.52 -8.60
N LEU A 34 3.32 -8.52 -9.29
CA LEU A 34 3.62 -9.51 -10.32
C LEU A 34 3.86 -10.89 -9.70
N ASP A 35 4.53 -10.95 -8.55
CA ASP A 35 4.77 -12.21 -7.84
C ASP A 35 3.45 -12.81 -7.32
N ALA A 36 2.48 -11.96 -6.93
CA ALA A 36 1.13 -12.38 -6.56
C ALA A 36 0.38 -13.07 -7.71
N LEU A 37 0.71 -12.80 -8.98
CA LEU A 37 0.14 -13.54 -10.12
C LEU A 37 0.56 -15.02 -10.11
N ALA A 38 1.72 -15.35 -9.56
CA ALA A 38 2.15 -16.74 -9.38
C ALA A 38 1.64 -17.34 -8.06
N ALA A 39 1.52 -16.52 -7.01
CA ALA A 39 1.08 -16.98 -5.68
C ALA A 39 -0.43 -17.25 -5.59
N ILE A 40 -1.27 -16.43 -6.23
CA ILE A 40 -2.73 -16.57 -6.18
C ILE A 40 -3.18 -17.67 -7.15
N ARG A 41 -3.40 -18.86 -6.62
CA ARG A 41 -3.80 -20.06 -7.40
C ARG A 41 -5.31 -20.14 -7.66
N GLU A 42 -6.11 -19.55 -6.77
CA GLU A 42 -7.56 -19.57 -6.87
C GLU A 42 -8.09 -18.36 -7.67
N PRO A 43 -8.99 -18.57 -8.65
CA PRO A 43 -9.69 -17.45 -9.28
C PRO A 43 -10.40 -16.57 -8.25
N GLY A 44 -10.31 -15.25 -8.40
CA GLY A 44 -10.91 -14.31 -7.44
C GLY A 44 -10.12 -14.12 -6.13
N GLY A 45 -9.04 -14.88 -5.94
CA GLY A 45 -8.17 -14.74 -4.77
C GLY A 45 -7.49 -13.38 -4.70
N SER A 46 -7.10 -12.99 -3.49
CA SER A 46 -6.43 -11.71 -3.23
C SER A 46 -5.37 -11.80 -2.15
N LEU A 47 -4.43 -10.85 -2.18
CA LEU A 47 -3.39 -10.70 -1.17
C LEU A 47 -3.30 -9.26 -0.68
N ALA A 48 -3.05 -9.09 0.62
CA ALA A 48 -2.68 -7.82 1.22
C ALA A 48 -1.15 -7.67 1.12
N LEU A 49 -0.67 -6.60 0.50
CA LEU A 49 0.76 -6.32 0.47
C LEU A 49 1.18 -5.56 1.75
N PRO A 50 2.37 -5.83 2.31
CA PRO A 50 2.77 -5.35 3.65
C PRO A 50 3.28 -3.90 3.66
N TYR A 51 2.84 -3.06 2.73
CA TYR A 51 3.32 -1.69 2.61
C TYR A 51 2.50 -0.70 3.44
N ARG A 52 3.19 0.23 4.09
CA ARG A 52 2.60 1.35 4.83
C ARG A 52 2.93 2.68 4.19
N TRP A 53 2.05 3.66 4.42
CA TRP A 53 2.28 5.02 3.99
C TRP A 53 3.28 5.70 4.93
N GLU A 54 4.44 6.09 4.41
CA GLU A 54 5.51 6.77 5.16
C GLU A 54 5.46 8.25 4.82
N ALA A 55 4.73 9.04 5.60
CA ALA A 55 4.74 10.49 5.50
C ALA A 55 5.49 11.11 6.69
N PRO A 56 6.19 12.24 6.49
CA PRO A 56 6.62 13.07 7.60
C PRO A 56 5.41 13.43 8.48
N PRO A 57 5.60 13.58 9.80
CA PRO A 57 4.53 14.04 10.67
C PRO A 57 3.99 15.38 10.17
N VAL A 58 2.67 15.51 10.12
CA VAL A 58 2.04 16.79 9.80
C VAL A 58 2.40 17.77 10.91
N MET A 59 3.01 18.90 10.54
CA MET A 59 3.38 19.95 11.48
C MET A 59 2.23 20.96 11.58
N TRP A 60 1.77 21.24 12.80
CA TRP A 60 0.80 22.29 13.07
C TRP A 60 1.43 23.32 14.01
N ARG A 61 1.55 24.57 13.56
CA ARG A 61 2.20 25.66 14.33
C ARG A 61 3.56 25.24 14.93
N GLY A 62 4.39 24.55 14.15
CA GLY A 62 5.71 24.08 14.57
C GLY A 62 5.73 22.85 15.48
N THR A 63 4.58 22.27 15.81
CA THR A 63 4.48 21.05 16.64
C THR A 63 4.04 19.87 15.77
N PRO A 64 4.69 18.69 15.87
CA PRO A 64 4.24 17.51 15.15
C PRO A 64 2.89 17.04 15.71
N LEU A 65 1.90 16.92 14.85
CA LEU A 65 0.60 16.34 15.20
C LEU A 65 0.83 14.83 15.41
N ARG A 66 0.88 14.38 16.67
CA ARG A 66 0.77 12.95 16.96
C ARG A 66 -0.66 12.53 16.65
N GLU A 67 -0.83 11.59 15.74
CA GLU A 67 -2.10 10.87 15.57
C GLU A 67 -2.48 10.33 16.96
N SER A 68 -3.51 10.92 17.57
CA SER A 68 -3.98 10.52 18.88
C SER A 68 -4.42 9.07 18.79
N SER A 69 -3.70 8.20 19.49
CA SER A 69 -4.04 6.80 19.64
C SER A 69 -5.40 6.74 20.33
N SER A 70 -6.48 6.57 19.57
CA SER A 70 -7.78 6.20 20.12
C SER A 70 -7.60 4.83 20.78
N SER A 71 -7.66 4.82 22.11
CA SER A 71 -7.80 3.61 22.94
C SER A 71 -9.18 3.01 22.82
#